data_AF-A0A6P0KD43-F1
#
_entry.id   AF-A0A6P0KD43-F1
#
_cell.length_a   1.000
_cell.length_b   1.000
_cell.length_c   1.000
_cell.angle_alpha   90.00
_cell.angle_beta   90.00
_cell.angle_gamma   90.00
#
_symmetry.space_group_name_H-M   'P 1'
#
loop_
_entity.id
_entity.type
_entity.pdbx_description
1 polymer ?
#
loop_
_entity_poly.entity_id
_entity_poly.type
_entity_poly.pdbx_seq_one_letter_code
_entity_poly.pdbx_strand_id
1 'polypeptide(L)'
;METSEQQRRPTIVQLRTQLNRYGLDLSALDLADIFWLAQFIEPGAGVQVDTTSKTPNTDTKTNTPKITKTSNTEEPTFELFSDNLPVPESNADQKDSSTEKPKRMPFPAPAAPALRTRLDLARSLKPLMRKVPSRLRFDLDEEETVTQIVETGVWMPIERPIPERWLDLDLVVEGSKTTVLWERAICELQHLTEYQGAFRTVRTWRLQAQTGKVKIFPRWNTQTQKGKQQKSQRPRNPKELLDPSGRRLILFVTDCTSALWRQGMVHETLWLW
;
A
#
# COMPACT_ATOMS: atom_id res chain seq x y z
N MET A 1 -1.13 -44.95 -40.44
CA MET A 1 -2.46 -44.42 -40.07
C MET A 1 -2.26 -43.64 -38.78
N GLU A 2 -1.83 -42.39 -38.90
CA GLU A 2 -1.61 -41.47 -37.77
C GLU A 2 -2.53 -40.27 -37.99
N THR A 3 -3.29 -39.94 -36.95
CA THR A 3 -4.47 -39.07 -36.98
C THR A 3 -4.10 -37.58 -36.88
N SER A 4 -4.70 -36.79 -37.78
CA SER A 4 -4.46 -35.37 -38.08
C SER A 4 -5.03 -34.34 -37.08
N GLU A 5 -4.86 -34.51 -35.77
CA GLU A 5 -5.42 -33.57 -34.76
C GLU A 5 -4.41 -32.65 -34.04
N GLN A 6 -3.21 -32.44 -34.59
CA GLN A 6 -2.21 -31.54 -33.98
C GLN A 6 -2.16 -30.13 -34.59
N GLN A 7 -3.17 -29.71 -35.38
CA GLN A 7 -3.08 -28.49 -36.18
C GLN A 7 -4.20 -27.51 -35.84
N ARG A 8 -3.80 -26.43 -35.14
CA ARG A 8 -4.42 -25.07 -35.02
C ARG A 8 -4.46 -24.58 -33.56
N ARG A 9 -3.29 -24.36 -32.97
CA ARG A 9 -3.16 -23.26 -31.99
C ARG A 9 -2.56 -22.07 -32.72
N PRO A 10 -3.31 -21.00 -33.00
CA PRO A 10 -2.73 -19.82 -33.63
C PRO A 10 -1.68 -19.24 -32.68
N THR A 11 -0.46 -19.10 -33.16
CA THR A 11 0.63 -18.48 -32.39
C THR A 11 0.44 -16.97 -32.36
N ILE A 12 0.86 -16.30 -31.28
CA ILE A 12 0.76 -14.84 -31.09
C ILE A 12 1.33 -14.03 -32.28
N VAL A 13 2.31 -14.62 -32.98
CA VAL A 13 2.94 -14.07 -34.20
C VAL A 13 1.97 -14.00 -35.38
N GLN A 14 1.12 -15.01 -35.56
CA GLN A 14 0.12 -15.03 -36.64
C GLN A 14 -0.97 -13.98 -36.43
N LEU A 15 -1.40 -13.79 -35.18
CA LEU A 15 -2.37 -12.75 -34.81
C LEU A 15 -1.80 -11.35 -35.10
N ARG A 16 -0.56 -11.08 -34.68
CA ARG A 16 0.12 -9.80 -34.96
C ARG A 16 0.22 -9.52 -36.46
N THR A 17 0.55 -10.55 -37.26
CA THR A 17 0.66 -10.42 -38.72
C THR A 17 -0.70 -10.11 -39.37
N GLN A 18 -1.79 -10.67 -38.83
CA GLN A 18 -3.16 -10.39 -39.27
C GLN A 18 -3.59 -8.97 -38.91
N LEU A 19 -3.35 -8.51 -37.67
CA LEU A 19 -3.73 -7.17 -37.21
C LEU A 19 -3.00 -6.06 -37.98
N ASN A 20 -1.72 -6.27 -38.30
CA ASN A 20 -0.96 -5.33 -39.14
C ASN A 20 -1.55 -5.19 -40.56
N ARG A 21 -2.18 -6.23 -41.12
CA ARG A 21 -2.85 -6.13 -42.44
C ARG A 21 -4.06 -5.21 -42.42
N TYR A 22 -4.67 -4.99 -41.25
CA TYR A 22 -5.77 -4.05 -41.07
C TYR A 22 -5.30 -2.65 -40.65
N GLY A 23 -4.00 -2.37 -40.69
CA GLY A 23 -3.43 -1.04 -40.42
C GLY A 23 -3.31 -0.69 -38.93
N LEU A 24 -3.47 -1.66 -38.04
CA LEU A 24 -3.32 -1.49 -36.59
C LEU A 24 -1.92 -1.96 -36.17
N ASP A 25 -0.95 -1.04 -36.14
CA ASP A 25 0.40 -1.32 -35.65
C ASP A 25 0.40 -1.31 -34.12
N LEU A 26 0.09 -2.47 -33.53
CA LEU A 26 0.03 -2.65 -32.08
C LEU A 26 1.37 -3.19 -31.56
N SER A 27 1.89 -2.53 -30.54
CA SER A 27 3.11 -2.98 -29.86
C SER A 27 2.85 -4.24 -29.03
N ALA A 28 3.92 -4.92 -28.61
CA ALA A 28 3.79 -6.09 -27.74
C ALA A 28 3.12 -5.76 -26.40
N LEU A 29 3.26 -4.51 -25.93
CA LEU A 29 2.61 -4.02 -24.72
C LEU A 29 1.10 -3.86 -24.95
N ASP A 30 0.71 -3.26 -26.08
CA ASP A 30 -0.71 -3.05 -26.41
C ASP A 30 -1.45 -4.39 -26.58
N LEU A 31 -0.79 -5.38 -27.18
CA LEU A 31 -1.36 -6.73 -27.28
C LEU A 31 -1.54 -7.39 -25.89
N ALA A 32 -0.58 -7.20 -24.98
CA ALA A 32 -0.68 -7.72 -23.62
C ALA A 32 -1.84 -7.05 -22.87
N ASP A 33 -1.99 -5.73 -23.00
CA ASP A 33 -3.08 -4.97 -22.40
C ASP A 33 -4.45 -5.35 -22.98
N ILE A 34 -4.55 -5.58 -24.30
CA ILE A 34 -5.80 -6.02 -24.94
C ILE A 34 -6.18 -7.42 -24.45
N PHE A 35 -5.24 -8.36 -24.36
CA PHE A 35 -5.52 -9.70 -23.83
C PHE A 35 -5.86 -9.69 -22.35
N TRP A 36 -5.20 -8.82 -21.59
CA TRP A 36 -5.51 -8.60 -20.18
C TRP A 36 -6.92 -8.01 -20.02
N LEU A 37 -7.28 -6.98 -20.78
CA LEU A 37 -8.61 -6.35 -20.77
C LEU A 37 -9.71 -7.30 -21.24
N ALA A 38 -9.45 -8.15 -22.24
CA ALA A 38 -10.42 -9.12 -22.75
C ALA A 38 -10.87 -10.12 -21.69
N GLN A 39 -10.07 -10.35 -20.64
CA GLN A 39 -10.47 -11.19 -19.50
C GLN A 39 -11.54 -10.52 -18.61
N PHE A 40 -11.67 -9.19 -18.66
CA PHE A 40 -12.58 -8.41 -17.83
C PHE A 40 -13.79 -7.85 -18.58
N ILE A 41 -13.89 -8.11 -19.89
CA ILE A 41 -15.03 -7.73 -20.71
C ILE A 41 -15.95 -8.94 -20.84
N GLU A 42 -17.17 -8.87 -20.30
CA GLU A 42 -18.17 -9.90 -20.56
C GLU A 42 -18.54 -9.90 -22.06
N PRO A 43 -18.61 -11.06 -22.74
CA PRO A 43 -19.01 -11.14 -24.14
C PRO A 43 -20.51 -10.89 -24.26
N GLY A 44 -20.91 -9.62 -24.23
CA GLY A 44 -22.29 -9.24 -24.04
C GLY A 44 -22.60 -7.79 -24.43
N ALA A 45 -22.17 -7.36 -25.62
CA ALA A 45 -22.84 -6.33 -26.40
C ALA A 45 -22.18 -6.27 -27.78
N GLY A 46 -22.85 -6.83 -28.80
CA GLY A 46 -22.45 -6.61 -30.18
C GLY A 46 -22.44 -5.10 -30.45
N VAL A 47 -21.26 -4.54 -30.69
CA VAL A 47 -21.13 -3.22 -31.31
C VAL A 47 -21.63 -3.39 -32.74
N GLN A 48 -22.91 -3.06 -32.94
CA GLN A 48 -23.45 -2.84 -34.27
C GLN A 48 -22.68 -1.67 -34.87
N VAL A 49 -21.85 -1.97 -35.86
CA VAL A 49 -21.23 -0.95 -36.71
C VAL A 49 -22.32 -0.51 -37.68
N ASP A 50 -23.02 0.57 -37.33
CA ASP A 50 -23.97 1.22 -38.23
C ASP A 50 -23.22 1.72 -39.48
N THR A 51 -23.36 0.96 -40.56
CA THR A 51 -22.96 1.41 -41.89
C THR A 51 -23.99 2.46 -42.32
N THR A 52 -23.60 3.72 -42.23
CA THR A 52 -24.34 4.88 -42.71
C THR A 52 -24.79 4.68 -44.17
N SER A 53 -26.10 4.68 -44.38
CA SER A 53 -26.72 5.04 -45.66
C SER A 53 -27.84 6.06 -45.38
N LYS A 54 -27.67 7.26 -45.93
CA LYS A 54 -28.60 8.40 -45.85
C LYS A 54 -29.82 8.15 -46.75
N THR A 55 -31.03 8.41 -46.28
CA THR A 55 -31.92 9.48 -46.78
C THR A 55 -33.19 9.62 -45.91
N PRO A 56 -33.85 10.80 -45.91
CA PRO A 56 -34.71 11.26 -44.83
C PRO A 56 -36.20 11.02 -45.10
N ASN A 57 -37.00 10.89 -44.04
CA ASN A 57 -38.17 11.75 -43.81
C ASN A 57 -38.91 11.44 -42.51
N THR A 58 -39.05 12.51 -41.73
CA THR A 58 -40.10 12.95 -40.80
C THR A 58 -41.31 12.03 -40.60
N ASP A 59 -41.56 11.59 -39.36
CA ASP A 59 -42.74 12.08 -38.61
C ASP A 59 -42.74 11.68 -37.14
N THR A 60 -43.03 12.69 -36.33
CA THR A 60 -42.99 12.74 -34.87
C THR A 60 -44.22 12.04 -34.27
N LYS A 61 -44.01 10.98 -33.48
CA LYS A 61 -44.94 10.57 -32.42
C LYS A 61 -44.17 10.23 -31.15
N THR A 62 -44.22 11.17 -30.22
CA THR A 62 -43.67 11.14 -28.87
C THR A 62 -44.34 10.05 -28.02
N ASN A 63 -43.59 9.00 -27.68
CA ASN A 63 -43.93 8.10 -26.57
C ASN A 63 -42.80 8.16 -25.53
N THR A 64 -43.06 8.89 -24.47
CA THR A 64 -42.21 9.01 -23.28
C THR A 64 -42.37 7.75 -22.41
N PRO A 65 -41.30 7.02 -22.05
CA PRO A 65 -41.36 6.11 -20.92
C PRO A 65 -41.01 6.87 -19.63
N LYS A 66 -41.93 6.77 -18.67
CA LYS A 66 -41.83 7.25 -17.29
C LYS A 66 -40.53 6.78 -16.62
N ILE A 67 -39.81 7.73 -16.02
CA ILE A 67 -38.76 7.47 -15.03
C ILE A 67 -39.45 7.06 -13.73
N THR A 68 -39.48 5.77 -13.43
CA THR A 68 -39.76 5.27 -12.08
C THR A 68 -38.44 5.20 -11.33
N LYS A 69 -38.30 6.04 -10.30
CA LYS A 69 -37.23 5.96 -9.32
C LYS A 69 -37.45 4.70 -8.48
N THR A 70 -36.51 3.77 -8.53
CA THR A 70 -36.37 2.74 -7.51
C THR A 70 -34.91 2.74 -7.05
N SER A 71 -34.71 3.30 -5.86
CA SER A 71 -33.53 3.13 -5.05
C SER A 71 -33.32 1.65 -4.75
N ASN A 72 -32.18 1.10 -5.17
CA ASN A 72 -31.43 0.08 -4.43
C ASN A 72 -30.00 0.08 -4.96
N THR A 73 -29.09 0.61 -4.13
CA THR A 73 -27.64 0.52 -4.33
C THR A 73 -27.18 -0.76 -3.67
N GLU A 74 -26.94 -1.80 -4.47
CA GLU A 74 -26.14 -2.94 -4.06
C GLU A 74 -24.86 -2.90 -4.89
N GLU A 75 -23.74 -2.59 -4.23
CA GLU A 75 -22.41 -2.77 -4.79
C GLU A 75 -22.18 -4.26 -5.06
N PRO A 76 -21.51 -4.65 -6.17
CA PRO A 76 -21.15 -6.05 -6.36
C PRO A 76 -20.08 -6.42 -5.35
N THR A 77 -20.48 -7.19 -4.34
CA THR A 77 -19.59 -7.84 -3.38
C THR A 77 -18.80 -8.92 -4.12
N PHE A 78 -17.60 -8.60 -4.57
CA PHE A 78 -16.64 -9.63 -4.97
C PHE A 78 -16.10 -10.32 -3.72
N GLU A 79 -16.68 -11.46 -3.36
CA GLU A 79 -16.11 -12.37 -2.37
C GLU A 79 -14.84 -13.02 -2.93
N LEU A 80 -13.69 -12.40 -2.67
CA LEU A 80 -12.37 -12.93 -3.07
C LEU A 80 -11.90 -14.10 -2.19
N PHE A 81 -12.71 -14.51 -1.22
CA PHE A 81 -12.48 -15.69 -0.37
C PHE A 81 -13.82 -16.38 -0.13
N SER A 82 -14.03 -17.53 -0.76
CA SER A 82 -15.04 -18.46 -0.26
C SER A 82 -14.55 -18.98 1.09
N ASP A 83 -15.31 -18.72 2.16
CA ASP A 83 -15.08 -19.27 3.51
C ASP A 83 -15.28 -20.80 3.60
N ASN A 84 -15.55 -21.47 2.48
CA ASN A 84 -15.69 -22.92 2.39
C ASN A 84 -14.43 -23.56 1.78
N LEU A 85 -13.32 -23.50 2.51
CA LEU A 85 -12.30 -24.55 2.37
C LEU A 85 -12.82 -25.78 3.10
N PRO A 86 -12.95 -26.95 2.46
CA PRO A 86 -13.27 -28.18 3.16
C PRO A 86 -12.13 -28.45 4.15
N VAL A 87 -12.41 -28.29 5.45
CA VAL A 87 -11.58 -28.88 6.49
C VAL A 87 -11.71 -30.39 6.30
N PRO A 88 -10.64 -31.14 6.03
CA PRO A 88 -10.76 -32.59 5.94
C PRO A 88 -10.97 -33.12 7.37
N GLU A 89 -12.22 -33.32 7.75
CA GLU A 89 -12.59 -34.13 8.91
C GLU A 89 -12.12 -35.56 8.64
N SER A 90 -11.00 -35.91 9.27
CA SER A 90 -10.50 -37.28 9.33
C SER A 90 -11.39 -38.09 10.27
N ASN A 91 -12.52 -38.57 9.76
CA ASN A 91 -13.27 -39.65 10.40
C ASN A 91 -12.48 -40.95 10.23
N ALA A 92 -11.89 -41.40 11.32
CA ALA A 92 -11.30 -42.72 11.44
C ALA A 92 -12.44 -43.74 11.52
N ASP A 93 -12.53 -44.61 10.51
CA ASP A 93 -12.76 -46.05 10.70
C ASP A 93 -12.75 -46.74 9.32
N GLN A 94 -11.63 -47.37 8.98
CA GLN A 94 -11.60 -48.63 8.24
C GLN A 94 -10.20 -49.26 8.28
N LYS A 95 -10.17 -50.52 8.68
CA LYS A 95 -9.03 -51.42 8.82
C LYS A 95 -8.44 -51.80 7.46
N ASP A 96 -7.12 -52.05 7.50
CA ASP A 96 -6.31 -52.84 6.57
C ASP A 96 -6.02 -52.28 5.16
N SER A 97 -4.91 -51.55 5.05
CA SER A 97 -3.74 -52.03 4.28
C SER A 97 -2.54 -51.11 4.52
N SER A 98 -1.42 -51.72 4.92
CA SER A 98 -0.16 -51.08 5.25
C SER A 98 0.49 -50.45 4.02
N THR A 99 0.23 -49.17 3.79
CA THR A 99 1.18 -48.28 3.14
C THR A 99 1.51 -47.18 4.14
N GLU A 100 2.68 -47.28 4.79
CA GLU A 100 3.20 -46.23 5.66
C GLU A 100 3.28 -44.93 4.87
N LYS A 101 2.26 -44.07 4.99
CA LYS A 101 2.35 -42.69 4.55
C LYS A 101 3.37 -42.02 5.49
N PRO A 102 4.50 -41.51 4.99
CA PRO A 102 5.49 -40.90 5.85
C PRO A 102 4.85 -39.74 6.59
N LYS A 103 4.95 -39.77 7.93
CA LYS A 103 4.48 -38.73 8.83
C LYS A 103 5.21 -37.42 8.49
N ARG A 104 4.59 -36.57 7.67
CA ARG A 104 5.16 -35.28 7.28
C ARG A 104 5.06 -34.33 8.47
N MET A 105 6.21 -33.99 9.06
CA MET A 105 6.29 -32.93 10.06
C MET A 105 6.31 -31.58 9.32
N PRO A 106 5.46 -30.61 9.69
CA PRO A 106 5.53 -29.28 9.12
C PRO A 106 6.86 -28.62 9.55
N PHE A 107 7.74 -28.35 8.59
CA PHE A 107 8.95 -27.57 8.81
C PHE A 107 8.63 -26.09 8.54
N PRO A 108 8.73 -25.20 9.55
CA PRO A 108 8.54 -23.77 9.32
C PRO A 108 9.72 -23.23 8.50
N ALA A 109 9.50 -22.99 7.22
CA ALA A 109 10.45 -22.29 6.38
C ALA A 109 10.31 -20.77 6.59
N PRO A 110 11.42 -20.02 6.75
CA PRO A 110 11.36 -18.57 6.83
C PRO A 110 10.80 -18.01 5.53
N ALA A 111 9.74 -17.23 5.63
CA ALA A 111 9.15 -16.61 4.46
C ALA A 111 10.09 -15.54 3.89
N ALA A 112 10.18 -15.44 2.56
CA ALA A 112 11.07 -14.50 1.89
C ALA A 112 10.82 -13.03 2.34
N PRO A 113 11.87 -12.20 2.46
CA PRO A 113 11.71 -10.79 2.83
C PRO A 113 10.87 -10.05 1.78
N ALA A 114 9.96 -9.19 2.23
CA ALA A 114 9.11 -8.39 1.34
C ALA A 114 9.89 -7.26 0.67
N LEU A 115 10.79 -6.59 1.41
CA LEU A 115 11.75 -5.64 0.87
C LEU A 115 12.96 -6.40 0.34
N ARG A 116 13.09 -6.49 -0.99
CA ARG A 116 14.21 -7.19 -1.65
C ARG A 116 15.54 -6.42 -1.53
N THR A 117 15.50 -5.09 -1.50
CA THR A 117 16.67 -4.19 -1.56
C THR A 117 16.89 -3.42 -0.24
N ARG A 118 16.74 -4.09 0.91
CA ARG A 118 16.88 -3.42 2.23
C ARG A 118 18.21 -2.68 2.41
N LEU A 119 19.31 -3.26 1.95
CA LEU A 119 20.64 -2.68 2.13
C LEU A 119 20.79 -1.38 1.32
N ASP A 120 20.26 -1.35 0.09
CA ASP A 120 20.32 -0.16 -0.76
C ASP A 120 19.40 0.94 -0.22
N LEU A 121 18.23 0.59 0.30
CA LEU A 121 17.37 1.52 1.03
C LEU A 121 18.10 2.10 2.25
N ALA A 122 18.73 1.28 3.08
CA ALA A 122 19.50 1.76 4.23
C ALA A 122 20.67 2.68 3.81
N ARG A 123 21.36 2.37 2.71
CA ARG A 123 22.41 3.24 2.15
C ARG A 123 21.85 4.57 1.65
N SER A 124 20.69 4.56 1.01
CA SER A 124 20.04 5.77 0.49
C SER A 124 19.66 6.76 1.61
N LEU A 125 19.51 6.27 2.85
CA LEU A 125 19.13 7.07 4.01
C LEU A 125 20.35 7.61 4.78
N LYS A 126 21.59 7.20 4.43
CA LYS A 126 22.83 7.74 5.01
C LYS A 126 22.93 9.27 5.00
N PRO A 127 22.53 10.00 3.94
CA PRO A 127 22.56 11.46 3.93
C PRO A 127 21.73 12.10 5.05
N LEU A 128 20.73 11.39 5.57
CA LEU A 128 19.88 11.86 6.67
C LEU A 128 20.51 11.61 8.05
N MET A 129 21.60 10.85 8.17
CA MET A 129 22.23 10.48 9.45
C MET A 129 23.12 11.58 10.05
N ARG A 130 22.70 12.84 9.95
CA ARG A 130 23.42 13.99 10.52
C ARG A 130 23.13 14.14 12.01
N LYS A 131 24.16 14.49 12.78
CA LYS A 131 24.02 14.94 14.18
C LYS A 131 24.03 16.46 14.29
N VAL A 132 23.25 16.99 15.22
CA VAL A 132 23.15 18.41 15.57
C VAL A 132 23.15 18.57 17.10
N PRO A 133 23.54 19.74 17.62
CA PRO A 133 23.37 20.04 19.04
C PRO A 133 21.90 19.88 19.45
N SER A 134 21.67 19.19 20.57
CA SER A 134 20.34 19.10 21.16
C SER A 134 19.87 20.47 21.64
N ARG A 135 18.56 20.70 21.56
CA ARG A 135 17.90 21.90 22.08
C ARG A 135 17.42 21.73 23.52
N LEU A 136 17.35 20.49 23.99
CA LEU A 136 16.69 20.13 25.26
C LEU A 136 17.58 19.28 26.17
N ARG A 137 18.67 18.70 25.64
CA ARG A 137 19.56 17.83 26.39
C ARG A 137 20.94 18.43 26.44
N PHE A 138 21.37 18.73 27.65
CA PHE A 138 22.68 19.29 27.96
C PHE A 138 23.38 18.35 28.94
N ASP A 139 24.69 18.32 28.85
CA ASP A 139 25.60 17.60 29.75
C ASP A 139 26.47 18.63 30.46
N LEU A 140 26.86 18.34 31.71
CA LEU A 140 27.75 19.20 32.46
C LEU A 140 29.18 19.04 31.93
N ASP A 141 29.82 20.12 31.55
CA ASP A 141 31.25 20.09 31.26
C ASP A 141 32.02 20.30 32.58
N GLU A 142 32.31 19.20 33.26
CA GLU A 142 32.95 19.20 34.58
C GLU A 142 34.31 19.91 34.56
N GLU A 143 35.12 19.66 33.53
CA GLU A 143 36.47 20.24 33.40
C GLU A 143 36.42 21.75 33.20
N GLU A 144 35.56 22.22 32.29
CA GLU A 144 35.36 23.66 32.06
C GLU A 144 34.73 24.33 33.27
N THR A 145 33.78 23.66 33.94
CA THR A 145 33.16 24.16 35.17
C THR A 145 34.19 24.34 36.27
N VAL A 146 35.07 23.36 36.52
CA VAL A 146 36.14 23.46 37.52
C VAL A 146 37.10 24.60 37.16
N THR A 147 37.48 24.69 35.89
CA THR A 147 38.37 25.75 35.40
C THR A 147 37.76 27.13 35.63
N GLN A 148 36.50 27.33 35.24
CA GLN A 148 35.80 28.60 35.45
C GLN A 148 35.69 28.95 36.95
N ILE A 149 35.39 27.98 37.82
CA ILE A 149 35.29 28.20 39.26
C ILE A 149 36.65 28.65 39.82
N VAL A 150 37.75 28.01 39.41
CA VAL A 150 39.09 28.36 39.86
C VAL A 150 39.49 29.77 39.38
N GLU A 151 39.19 30.10 38.12
CA GLU A 151 39.58 31.39 37.53
C GLU A 151 38.73 32.57 38.01
N THR A 152 37.42 32.36 38.17
CA THR A 152 36.47 33.46 38.43
C THR A 152 35.94 33.48 39.87
N GLY A 153 36.06 32.37 40.61
CA GLY A 153 35.42 32.17 41.91
C GLY A 153 33.89 32.01 41.85
N VAL A 154 33.29 32.00 40.65
CA VAL A 154 31.85 31.89 40.45
C VAL A 154 31.45 30.43 40.32
N TRP A 155 30.56 29.96 41.19
CA TRP A 155 30.03 28.60 41.19
C TRP A 155 28.85 28.46 40.23
N MET A 156 29.15 28.49 38.93
CA MET A 156 28.16 28.30 37.86
C MET A 156 28.57 27.13 36.97
N PRO A 157 27.69 26.13 36.76
CA PRO A 157 27.98 25.02 35.85
C PRO A 157 28.02 25.46 34.39
N ILE A 158 29.03 24.99 33.65
CA ILE A 158 29.10 25.13 32.19
C ILE A 158 28.45 23.91 31.57
N GLU A 159 27.42 24.14 30.75
CA GLU A 159 26.69 23.08 30.07
C GLU A 159 27.04 23.01 28.59
N ARG A 160 27.16 21.79 28.06
CA ARG A 160 27.36 21.53 26.62
C ARG A 160 26.19 20.74 26.03
N PRO A 161 25.68 21.12 24.85
CA PRO A 161 24.57 20.41 24.23
C PRO A 161 25.00 19.01 23.74
N ILE A 162 24.22 17.99 24.09
CA ILE A 162 24.51 16.61 23.67
C ILE A 162 24.21 16.46 22.16
N PRO A 163 25.09 15.83 21.36
CA PRO A 163 24.81 15.55 19.95
C PRO A 163 23.64 14.58 19.77
N GLU A 164 22.63 14.98 19.00
CA GLU A 164 21.45 14.14 18.69
C GLU A 164 21.21 14.05 17.18
N ARG A 165 20.41 13.07 16.75
CA ARG A 165 20.00 12.96 15.34
C ARG A 165 19.08 14.12 14.98
N TRP A 166 19.28 14.69 13.79
CA TRP A 166 18.64 15.96 13.43
C TRP A 166 17.17 15.86 13.04
N LEU A 167 16.68 14.68 12.61
CA LEU A 167 15.29 14.45 12.17
C LEU A 167 14.54 13.47 13.08
N ASP A 168 13.25 13.74 13.28
CA ASP A 168 12.23 12.75 13.60
C ASP A 168 11.52 12.30 12.30
N LEU A 169 10.94 11.10 12.30
CA LEU A 169 10.15 10.56 11.19
C LEU A 169 8.70 10.31 11.63
N ASP A 170 7.75 10.85 10.88
CA ASP A 170 6.36 10.43 10.87
C ASP A 170 6.09 9.59 9.61
N LEU A 171 6.03 8.27 9.78
CA LEU A 171 5.67 7.32 8.72
C LEU A 171 4.15 7.21 8.64
N VAL A 172 3.56 7.82 7.61
CA VAL A 172 2.11 7.84 7.40
C VAL A 172 1.76 6.80 6.34
N VAL A 173 0.88 5.87 6.70
CA VAL A 173 0.44 4.78 5.82
C VAL A 173 -1.02 5.02 5.44
N GLU A 174 -1.30 5.04 4.14
CA GLU A 174 -2.67 5.07 3.63
C GLU A 174 -3.44 3.83 4.06
N GLY A 175 -4.65 4.02 4.59
CA GLY A 175 -5.61 2.96 4.82
C GLY A 175 -6.46 2.71 3.58
N SER A 176 -6.03 1.77 2.74
CA SER A 176 -6.77 1.25 1.57
C SER A 176 -7.04 -0.26 1.72
N LYS A 177 -7.89 -0.83 0.87
CA LYS A 177 -8.21 -2.27 0.88
C LYS A 177 -6.98 -3.14 0.58
N THR A 178 -6.06 -2.59 -0.20
CA THR A 178 -4.81 -3.18 -0.67
C THR A 178 -3.66 -3.04 0.33
N THR A 179 -3.74 -2.15 1.33
CA THR A 179 -2.72 -2.01 2.40
C THR A 179 -2.41 -3.35 3.07
N VAL A 180 -3.38 -4.25 3.18
CA VAL A 180 -3.20 -5.60 3.76
C VAL A 180 -2.18 -6.43 2.96
N LEU A 181 -2.17 -6.31 1.63
CA LEU A 181 -1.19 -6.99 0.76
C LEU A 181 0.23 -6.47 0.99
N TRP A 182 0.35 -5.19 1.33
CA TRP A 182 1.61 -4.49 1.56
C TRP A 182 2.06 -4.49 3.03
N GLU A 183 1.26 -5.06 3.94
CA GLU A 183 1.48 -4.94 5.38
C GLU A 183 2.89 -5.37 5.77
N ARG A 184 3.35 -6.50 5.21
CA ARG A 184 4.69 -7.00 5.47
C ARG A 184 5.79 -6.06 4.97
N ALA A 185 5.66 -5.52 3.76
CA ALA A 185 6.65 -4.59 3.19
C ALA A 185 6.74 -3.30 4.02
N ILE A 186 5.60 -2.78 4.46
CA ILE A 186 5.51 -1.57 5.28
C ILE A 186 6.08 -1.83 6.69
N CYS A 187 5.80 -2.98 7.29
CA CYS A 187 6.42 -3.40 8.56
C CYS A 187 7.94 -3.49 8.45
N GLU A 188 8.45 -4.06 7.35
CA GLU A 188 9.88 -4.14 7.09
C GLU A 188 10.51 -2.76 6.86
N LEU A 189 9.80 -1.83 6.21
CA LEU A 189 10.23 -0.44 6.02
C LEU A 189 10.27 0.31 7.35
N GLN A 190 9.21 0.19 8.16
CA GLN A 190 9.16 0.76 9.51
C GLN A 190 10.37 0.28 10.32
N HIS A 191 10.59 -1.03 10.37
CA HIS A 191 11.72 -1.62 11.07
C HIS A 191 13.06 -1.07 10.53
N LEU A 192 13.25 -1.00 9.21
CA LEU A 192 14.44 -0.40 8.64
C LEU A 192 14.66 1.05 9.13
N THR A 193 13.62 1.88 9.10
CA THR A 193 13.73 3.28 9.52
C THR A 193 13.99 3.46 11.02
N GLU A 194 13.47 2.57 11.86
CA GLU A 194 13.70 2.55 13.32
C GLU A 194 15.15 2.18 13.65
N TYR A 195 15.70 1.17 12.98
CA TYR A 195 16.99 0.59 13.35
C TYR A 195 18.19 1.15 12.57
N GLN A 196 18.00 1.77 11.39
CA GLN A 196 19.13 2.25 10.58
C GLN A 196 19.94 3.40 11.19
N GLY A 197 19.35 4.14 12.13
CA GLY A 197 20.07 5.20 12.81
C GLY A 197 19.86 6.64 12.29
N ALA A 198 19.00 6.86 11.28
CA ALA A 198 18.84 8.18 10.67
C ALA A 198 17.95 9.13 11.48
N PHE A 199 16.95 8.59 12.18
CA PHE A 199 15.94 9.41 12.87
C PHE A 199 16.08 9.29 14.38
N ARG A 200 15.87 10.39 15.11
CA ARG A 200 15.85 10.44 16.57
C ARG A 200 14.66 9.67 17.12
N THR A 201 13.47 9.93 16.57
CA THR A 201 12.26 9.15 16.85
C THR A 201 11.57 8.78 15.56
N VAL A 202 10.91 7.61 15.54
CA VAL A 202 10.04 7.16 14.46
C VAL A 202 8.65 6.94 15.04
N ARG A 203 7.68 7.63 14.46
CA ARG A 203 6.26 7.50 14.79
C ARG A 203 5.54 6.99 13.56
N THR A 204 4.50 6.21 13.78
CA THR A 204 3.70 5.68 12.68
C THR A 204 2.26 6.10 12.79
N TRP A 205 1.65 6.35 11.63
CA TRP A 205 0.30 6.85 11.49
C TRP A 205 -0.41 6.11 10.38
N ARG A 206 -1.72 5.91 10.55
CA ARG A 206 -2.62 5.48 9.48
C ARG A 206 -3.45 6.67 9.03
N LEU A 207 -3.50 6.93 7.74
CA LEU A 207 -4.33 7.96 7.15
C LEU A 207 -5.60 7.33 6.56
N GLN A 208 -6.77 7.82 6.96
CA GLN A 208 -8.06 7.34 6.44
C GLN A 208 -9.08 8.48 6.39
N ALA A 209 -10.05 8.40 5.48
CA ALA A 209 -11.24 9.24 5.53
C ALA A 209 -12.15 8.80 6.68
N GLN A 210 -12.56 9.74 7.53
CA GLN A 210 -13.60 9.55 8.53
C GLN A 210 -14.59 10.69 8.44
N THR A 211 -15.88 10.38 8.23
CA THR A 211 -16.95 11.39 8.09
C THR A 211 -16.62 12.45 7.03
N GLY A 212 -16.10 12.00 5.88
CA GLY A 212 -15.74 12.87 4.74
C GLY A 212 -14.53 13.78 4.96
N LYS A 213 -13.75 13.58 6.03
CA LYS A 213 -12.52 14.34 6.30
C LYS A 213 -11.33 13.41 6.46
N VAL A 214 -10.16 13.85 6.00
CA VAL A 214 -8.90 13.14 6.23
C VAL A 214 -8.55 13.20 7.71
N LYS A 215 -8.31 12.03 8.31
CA LYS A 215 -7.86 11.88 9.69
C LYS A 215 -6.65 10.95 9.72
N ILE A 216 -5.80 11.19 10.70
CA ILE A 216 -4.68 10.31 11.02
C ILE A 216 -4.95 9.57 12.34
N PHE A 217 -4.52 8.33 12.42
CA PHE A 217 -4.66 7.47 13.60
C PHE A 217 -3.26 6.99 14.00
N PRO A 218 -2.89 7.07 15.29
CA PRO A 218 -1.56 6.64 15.73
C PRO A 218 -1.41 5.13 15.56
N ARG A 219 -0.21 4.63 15.22
CA ARG A 219 0.09 3.20 15.01
C ARG A 219 -0.69 2.59 13.84
N TRP A 220 0.01 2.42 12.72
CA TRP A 220 -0.64 2.01 11.49
C TRP A 220 -1.12 0.55 11.44
N ASN A 221 -0.42 -0.38 12.10
CA ASN A 221 -0.64 -1.83 11.99
C ASN A 221 -1.36 -2.48 13.19
N THR A 222 -2.27 -1.76 13.85
CA THR A 222 -2.85 -2.20 15.15
C THR A 222 -3.62 -3.53 15.10
N GLN A 223 -3.87 -4.10 13.92
CA GLN A 223 -4.45 -5.44 13.75
C GLN A 223 -3.56 -6.60 14.22
N THR A 224 -2.23 -6.44 14.32
CA THR A 224 -1.31 -7.56 14.63
C THR A 224 -1.20 -7.93 16.11
N GLN A 225 -1.79 -7.17 17.05
CA GLN A 225 -1.83 -7.58 18.46
C GLN A 225 -3.03 -8.49 18.74
N LYS A 226 -2.95 -9.73 18.24
CA LYS A 226 -3.88 -10.82 18.62
C LYS A 226 -3.94 -10.92 20.15
N GLY A 227 -5.12 -10.66 20.73
CA GLY A 227 -5.43 -10.97 22.14
C GLY A 227 -5.71 -9.78 23.07
N LYS A 228 -5.59 -8.52 22.63
CA LYS A 228 -6.03 -7.35 23.42
C LYS A 228 -7.19 -6.66 22.73
N GLN A 229 -8.28 -6.44 23.45
CA GLN A 229 -9.43 -5.67 22.95
C GLN A 229 -8.94 -4.40 22.26
N GLN A 230 -9.37 -4.24 21.02
CA GLN A 230 -9.06 -3.08 20.18
C GLN A 230 -9.53 -1.82 20.92
N LYS A 231 -8.59 -1.09 21.54
CA LYS A 231 -8.90 0.27 21.99
C LYS A 231 -9.08 1.09 20.72
N SER A 232 -10.32 1.51 20.46
CA SER A 232 -10.65 2.43 19.37
C SER A 232 -9.70 3.62 19.44
N GLN A 233 -8.91 3.79 18.39
CA GLN A 233 -7.92 4.85 18.36
C GLN A 233 -8.62 6.17 18.10
N ARG A 234 -8.33 7.16 18.95
CA ARG A 234 -8.89 8.51 18.77
C ARG A 234 -8.30 9.14 17.50
N PRO A 235 -9.13 9.59 16.54
CA PRO A 235 -8.64 10.27 15.35
C PRO A 235 -7.93 11.56 15.73
N ARG A 236 -6.82 11.83 15.05
CA ARG A 236 -5.98 13.04 15.19
C ARG A 236 -6.07 13.90 13.92
N ASN A 237 -5.72 15.17 14.07
CA ASN A 237 -5.72 16.13 12.97
C ASN A 237 -4.38 16.01 12.21
N PRO A 238 -4.35 15.93 10.87
CA PRO A 238 -3.10 15.92 10.10
C PRO A 238 -2.13 17.07 10.41
N LYS A 239 -2.64 18.21 10.92
CA LYS A 239 -1.83 19.34 11.41
C LYS A 239 -0.90 18.99 12.57
N GLU A 240 -1.14 17.89 13.30
CA GLU A 240 -0.29 17.43 14.41
C GLU A 240 1.11 16.97 13.95
N LEU A 241 1.26 16.66 12.66
CA LEU A 241 2.55 16.28 12.07
C LEU A 241 3.42 17.50 11.74
N LEU A 242 2.87 18.71 11.77
CA LEU A 242 3.63 19.93 11.53
C LEU A 242 4.50 20.24 12.75
N ASP A 243 5.80 20.33 12.52
CA ASP A 243 6.77 20.72 13.54
C ASP A 243 7.37 22.09 13.19
N PRO A 244 7.09 23.15 13.98
CA PRO A 244 7.69 24.47 13.80
C PRO A 244 9.22 24.45 13.85
N SER A 245 9.81 23.41 14.45
CA SER A 245 11.26 23.28 14.60
C SER A 245 11.98 22.88 13.31
N GLY A 246 11.24 22.43 12.29
CA GLY A 246 11.76 21.99 10.99
C GLY A 246 12.57 20.69 11.04
N ARG A 247 12.49 19.94 12.14
CA ARG A 247 13.27 18.71 12.38
C ARG A 247 12.43 17.45 12.19
N ARG A 248 11.35 17.51 11.42
CA ARG A 248 10.43 16.39 11.22
C ARG A 248 10.25 16.11 9.74
N LEU A 249 10.49 14.86 9.37
CA LEU A 249 10.24 14.33 8.04
C LEU A 249 8.92 13.55 8.04
N ILE A 250 8.06 13.81 7.07
CA ILE A 250 6.84 13.03 6.85
C ILE A 250 7.10 12.12 5.64
N LEU A 251 7.01 10.81 5.84
CA LEU A 251 7.08 9.83 4.77
C LEU A 251 5.70 9.23 4.56
N PHE A 252 5.06 9.57 3.44
CA PHE A 252 3.73 9.04 3.10
C PHE A 252 3.84 7.81 2.19
N VAL A 253 3.30 6.70 2.67
CA VAL A 253 3.24 5.42 1.96
C VAL A 253 1.82 5.20 1.48
N THR A 254 1.68 5.12 0.17
CA THR A 254 0.40 5.15 -0.53
C THR A 254 0.48 4.26 -1.75
N ASP A 255 -0.64 3.61 -2.08
CA ASP A 255 -0.79 2.87 -3.33
C ASP A 255 -1.74 3.60 -4.30
N CYS A 256 -2.18 4.81 -3.94
CA CYS A 256 -3.02 5.71 -4.73
C CYS A 256 -4.41 5.14 -5.11
N THR A 257 -4.86 4.05 -4.48
CA THR A 257 -6.12 3.38 -4.88
C THR A 257 -7.32 3.70 -4.01
N SER A 258 -7.18 4.44 -2.89
CA SER A 258 -8.33 4.71 -2.02
C SER A 258 -9.25 5.81 -2.54
N ALA A 259 -10.42 5.92 -1.90
CA ALA A 259 -11.35 7.03 -2.12
C ALA A 259 -10.72 8.41 -1.82
N LEU A 260 -9.69 8.48 -0.97
CA LEU A 260 -9.01 9.73 -0.63
C LEU A 260 -8.36 10.37 -1.86
N TRP A 261 -7.81 9.54 -2.75
CA TRP A 261 -7.22 9.97 -4.01
C TRP A 261 -8.28 10.24 -5.07
N ARG A 262 -9.23 9.31 -5.26
CA ARG A 262 -10.31 9.49 -6.25
C ARG A 262 -11.17 10.73 -6.01
N GLN A 263 -11.38 11.10 -4.75
CA GLN A 263 -12.16 12.27 -4.35
C GLN A 263 -11.28 13.51 -4.11
N GLY A 264 -9.97 13.42 -4.35
CA GLY A 264 -9.02 14.53 -4.17
C GLY A 264 -8.85 15.02 -2.73
N MET A 265 -9.39 14.32 -1.72
CA MET A 265 -9.36 14.75 -0.32
C MET A 265 -7.94 14.81 0.26
N VAL A 266 -7.02 13.98 -0.27
CA VAL A 266 -5.64 13.92 0.22
C VAL A 266 -4.82 15.14 -0.18
N HIS A 267 -5.16 15.83 -1.28
CA HIS A 267 -4.35 16.94 -1.81
C HIS A 267 -4.18 18.09 -0.81
N GLU A 268 -5.26 18.50 -0.15
CA GLU A 268 -5.23 19.52 0.91
C GLU A 268 -4.31 19.13 2.07
N THR A 269 -4.24 17.82 2.37
CA THR A 269 -3.38 17.31 3.44
C THR A 269 -1.92 17.28 3.00
N LEU A 270 -1.64 16.94 1.73
CA LEU A 270 -0.28 16.96 1.18
C LEU A 270 0.26 18.37 0.98
N TRP A 271 -0.60 19.32 0.60
CA TRP A 271 -0.21 20.73 0.47
C TRP A 271 0.10 21.38 1.83
N LEU A 272 -0.57 20.89 2.88
CA LEU A 272 -0.34 21.34 4.26
C LEU A 272 1.01 20.88 4.81
N TRP A 273 1.50 19.72 4.40
CA TRP A 273 2.74 19.10 4.86
C TRP A 273 3.97 19.60 4.10
#